data_AF-A0A814AVN5-F1
#
_entry.id   AF-A0A814AVN5-F1
#
_cell.length_a   1.000
_cell.length_b   1.000
_cell.length_c   1.000
_cell.angle_alpha   90.00
_cell.angle_beta   90.00
_cell.angle_gamma   90.00
#
_symmetry.space_group_name_H-M   'P 1'
#
loop_
_entity.id
_entity.type
_entity.pdbx_description
1 polymer ?
#
loop_
_entity_poly.entity_id
_entity_poly.type
_entity_poly.pdbx_seq_one_letter_code
_entity_poly.pdbx_strand_id
1 'polypeptide(L)'
;MLIHYHKPTTTSTSTTTTTTATAQLSLYGVQLNLDPLSLPSGWSLCYSATYADSLASTVVATVLATCNKNKLLLGCRPVANTILTVAAMGNRADVLYNCSSTSTCTNVVNGVGWYFSDSYSWGFVRGSDTVTRDSCDTGTSNDAYRLCWHTLAVGGYRCGSTVSLNSDSTWAKVIYHSN
;
A
#
# COMPACT_ATOMS: atom_id res chain seq x y z
N MET A 1 55.81 52.58 -5.30
CA MET A 1 55.78 51.37 -6.15
C MET A 1 54.66 50.48 -5.63
N LEU A 2 53.46 50.58 -6.21
CA LEU A 2 52.26 49.88 -5.75
C LEU A 2 51.99 48.68 -6.67
N ILE A 3 52.31 47.48 -6.20
CA ILE A 3 52.07 46.22 -6.93
C ILE A 3 50.60 45.83 -6.78
N HIS A 4 49.85 45.85 -7.89
CA HIS A 4 48.46 45.38 -7.96
C HIS A 4 48.46 43.87 -8.22
N TYR A 5 47.95 43.08 -7.27
CA TYR A 5 47.69 41.65 -7.46
C TYR A 5 46.30 41.45 -8.07
N HIS A 6 46.22 40.88 -9.28
CA HIS A 6 44.97 40.37 -9.86
C HIS A 6 44.77 38.91 -9.41
N LYS A 7 43.64 38.63 -8.77
CA LYS A 7 43.23 37.26 -8.41
C LYS A 7 42.60 36.59 -9.64
N PRO A 8 43.03 35.39 -10.05
CA PRO A 8 42.42 34.69 -11.18
C PRO A 8 41.05 34.12 -10.78
N THR A 9 40.04 34.38 -11.60
CA THR A 9 38.68 33.84 -11.44
C THR A 9 38.62 32.48 -12.13
N THR A 10 38.54 31.40 -11.36
CA THR A 10 38.30 30.05 -11.88
C THR A 10 36.80 29.82 -12.07
N THR A 11 36.36 29.76 -13.32
CA THR A 11 35.01 29.31 -13.70
C THR A 11 34.90 27.81 -13.45
N SER A 12 34.03 27.39 -12.53
CA SER A 12 33.70 25.98 -12.32
C SER A 12 32.49 25.62 -13.18
N THR A 13 32.68 24.73 -14.14
CA THR A 13 31.59 24.14 -14.93
C THR A 13 31.01 22.97 -14.14
N SER A 14 29.78 23.10 -13.65
CA SER A 14 29.05 21.99 -13.04
C SER A 14 28.47 21.08 -14.14
N THR A 15 28.99 19.87 -14.25
CA THR A 15 28.42 18.81 -15.08
C THR A 15 27.19 18.24 -14.38
N THR A 16 25.99 18.51 -14.91
CA THR A 16 24.76 17.89 -14.42
C THR A 16 24.69 16.45 -14.91
N THR A 17 24.96 15.49 -14.03
CA THR A 17 24.67 14.08 -14.29
C THR A 17 23.17 13.85 -14.16
N THR A 18 22.47 13.67 -15.28
CA THR A 18 21.07 13.26 -15.27
C THR A 18 20.98 11.82 -14.75
N THR A 19 20.68 11.66 -13.47
CA THR A 19 20.26 10.37 -12.92
C THR A 19 18.82 10.14 -13.37
N THR A 20 18.58 9.05 -14.09
CA THR A 20 17.23 8.58 -14.39
C THR A 20 16.51 8.36 -13.07
N ALA A 21 15.55 9.24 -12.74
CA ALA A 21 14.71 9.08 -11.56
C ALA A 21 13.96 7.75 -11.71
N THR A 22 14.23 6.81 -10.79
CA THR A 22 13.30 5.72 -10.53
C THR A 22 11.94 6.34 -10.22
N ALA A 23 10.88 5.77 -10.78
CA ALA A 23 9.51 6.27 -10.60
C ALA A 23 9.12 6.20 -9.12
N GLN A 24 9.49 7.24 -8.37
CA GLN A 24 9.25 7.38 -6.94
C GLN A 24 7.76 7.19 -6.69
N LEU A 25 7.40 6.24 -5.82
CA LEU A 25 6.06 6.21 -5.26
C LEU A 25 5.81 7.59 -4.63
N SER A 26 4.78 8.30 -5.09
CA SER A 26 4.46 9.65 -4.62
C SER A 26 4.01 9.70 -3.15
N LEU A 27 3.84 8.55 -2.51
CA LEU A 27 3.39 8.38 -1.13
C LEU A 27 4.31 7.35 -0.46
N TYR A 28 4.86 7.73 0.70
CA TYR A 28 5.69 6.89 1.55
C TYR A 28 4.87 6.36 2.73
N GLY A 29 5.00 5.09 3.07
CA GLY A 29 4.33 4.49 4.21
C GLY A 29 2.82 4.37 4.07
N VAL A 30 2.17 4.07 5.19
CA VAL A 30 0.72 3.96 5.30
C VAL A 30 0.10 5.36 5.44
N GLN A 31 -0.86 5.68 4.59
CA GLN A 31 -1.60 6.93 4.56
C GLN A 31 -2.96 6.77 5.25
N LEU A 32 -3.36 7.79 6.01
CA LEU A 32 -4.71 7.90 6.59
C LEU A 32 -5.48 9.00 5.86
N ASN A 33 -6.79 8.82 5.72
CA ASN A 33 -7.68 9.81 5.09
C ASN A 33 -7.21 10.25 3.69
N LEU A 34 -6.74 9.29 2.88
CA LEU A 34 -6.23 9.57 1.55
C LEU A 34 -7.39 9.82 0.59
N ASP A 35 -7.40 11.00 -0.05
CA ASP A 35 -8.29 11.27 -1.17
C ASP A 35 -7.74 10.58 -2.43
N PRO A 36 -8.45 9.63 -3.06
CA PRO A 36 -8.01 9.04 -4.32
C PRO A 36 -7.76 10.06 -5.45
N LEU A 37 -8.37 11.25 -5.38
CA LEU A 37 -8.13 12.33 -6.34
C LEU A 37 -6.75 12.96 -6.21
N SER A 38 -6.06 12.77 -5.07
CA SER A 38 -4.68 13.23 -4.89
C SER A 38 -3.64 12.22 -5.40
N LEU A 39 -4.07 11.07 -5.93
CA LEU A 39 -3.15 10.13 -6.55
C LEU A 39 -2.57 10.73 -7.83
N PRO A 40 -1.28 10.46 -8.14
CA PRO A 40 -0.70 10.90 -9.40
C PRO A 40 -1.49 10.38 -10.60
N SER A 41 -1.29 11.06 -11.73
CA SER A 41 -1.67 10.56 -13.05
C SER A 41 -1.28 9.09 -13.24
N GLY A 42 -2.20 8.28 -13.78
CA GLY A 42 -1.99 6.87 -14.11
C GLY A 42 -2.60 5.86 -13.14
N TRP A 43 -2.95 6.30 -11.92
CA TRP A 43 -3.69 5.49 -10.97
C TRP A 43 -5.18 5.40 -11.34
N SER A 44 -5.73 4.19 -11.29
CA SER A 44 -7.15 3.94 -11.51
C SER A 44 -7.66 2.86 -10.57
N LEU A 45 -8.91 2.96 -10.13
CA LEU A 45 -9.58 1.90 -9.38
C LEU A 45 -9.73 0.66 -10.28
N CYS A 46 -9.34 -0.51 -9.80
CA CYS A 46 -9.44 -1.77 -10.54
C CYS A 46 -10.25 -2.84 -9.79
N TYR A 47 -10.50 -2.66 -8.49
CA TYR A 47 -11.36 -3.54 -7.71
C TYR A 47 -12.04 -2.76 -6.57
N SER A 48 -13.31 -3.05 -6.33
CA SER A 48 -14.07 -2.58 -5.18
C SER A 48 -15.12 -3.63 -4.81
N ALA A 49 -15.19 -4.01 -3.54
CA ALA A 49 -16.23 -4.88 -3.01
C ALA A 49 -16.47 -4.55 -1.54
N THR A 50 -17.62 -4.94 -0.99
CA THR A 50 -17.88 -4.75 0.44
C THR A 50 -17.01 -5.68 1.28
N TYR A 51 -16.87 -5.42 2.58
CA TYR A 51 -16.17 -6.32 3.47
C TYR A 51 -16.89 -7.66 3.64
N ALA A 52 -18.21 -7.73 3.45
CA ALA A 52 -19.00 -8.96 3.41
C ALA A 52 -18.65 -9.89 2.22
N ASP A 53 -18.17 -9.34 1.11
CA ASP A 53 -17.82 -10.13 -0.06
C ASP A 53 -16.54 -10.95 0.18
N SER A 54 -16.60 -12.26 -0.05
CA SER A 54 -15.46 -13.16 0.11
C SER A 54 -14.34 -12.87 -0.90
N LEU A 55 -13.09 -12.94 -0.43
CA LEU A 55 -11.87 -12.90 -1.26
C LEU A 55 -11.20 -14.27 -1.31
N ALA A 56 -11.96 -15.36 -1.45
CA ALA A 56 -11.39 -16.69 -1.64
C ALA A 56 -10.37 -16.74 -2.80
N SER A 57 -9.45 -17.72 -2.77
CA SER A 57 -8.35 -17.87 -3.75
C SER A 57 -8.74 -17.64 -5.23
N THR A 58 -9.88 -18.19 -5.68
CA THR A 58 -10.36 -17.98 -7.07
C THR A 58 -10.70 -16.52 -7.35
N VAL A 59 -11.30 -15.81 -6.41
CA VAL A 59 -11.60 -14.38 -6.49
C VAL A 59 -10.31 -13.57 -6.48
N VAL A 60 -9.35 -13.92 -5.62
CA VAL A 60 -8.02 -13.28 -5.63
C VAL A 60 -7.36 -13.41 -6.99
N ALA A 61 -7.41 -14.58 -7.63
CA ALA A 61 -6.87 -14.77 -8.98
C ALA A 61 -7.55 -13.84 -10.01
N THR A 62 -8.89 -13.74 -9.99
CA THR A 62 -9.63 -12.80 -10.85
C THR A 62 -9.24 -11.35 -10.57
N VAL A 63 -9.19 -10.95 -9.31
CA VAL A 63 -8.80 -9.58 -8.89
C VAL A 63 -7.40 -9.26 -9.37
N LEU A 64 -6.44 -10.17 -9.25
CA LEU A 64 -5.06 -9.96 -9.70
C LEU A 64 -4.94 -9.91 -11.23
N ALA A 65 -5.81 -10.61 -11.96
CA ALA A 65 -5.89 -10.52 -13.41
C ALA A 65 -6.49 -9.19 -13.89
N THR A 66 -7.45 -8.61 -13.16
CA THR A 66 -8.01 -7.28 -13.45
C THR A 66 -7.08 -6.15 -13.00
N CYS A 67 -6.59 -6.22 -11.77
CA CYS A 67 -5.64 -5.28 -11.19
C CYS A 67 -4.22 -5.63 -11.59
N ASN A 68 -3.89 -5.65 -12.89
CA ASN A 68 -2.67 -6.29 -13.41
C ASN A 68 -1.44 -5.37 -13.64
N LYS A 69 -1.47 -4.12 -13.20
CA LYS A 69 -0.35 -3.18 -13.41
C LYS A 69 0.78 -3.37 -12.37
N ASN A 70 1.90 -2.70 -12.60
CA ASN A 70 3.15 -2.86 -11.85
C ASN A 70 3.12 -2.32 -10.42
N LYS A 71 2.18 -1.42 -10.11
CA LYS A 71 2.00 -0.84 -8.78
C LYS A 71 0.57 -1.06 -8.33
N LEU A 72 0.43 -1.35 -7.05
CA LEU A 72 -0.86 -1.56 -6.40
C LEU A 72 -0.97 -0.62 -5.20
N LEU A 73 -2.19 -0.18 -4.95
CA LEU A 73 -2.61 0.50 -3.74
C LEU A 73 -3.74 -0.32 -3.15
N LEU A 74 -3.57 -0.77 -1.92
CA LEU A 74 -4.65 -1.36 -1.13
C LEU A 74 -5.20 -0.27 -0.21
N GLY A 75 -6.52 -0.23 -0.08
CA GLY A 75 -7.16 0.67 0.87
C GLY A 75 -8.57 0.23 1.20
N CYS A 76 -9.19 0.96 2.12
CA CYS A 76 -10.57 0.71 2.54
C CYS A 76 -11.27 1.99 2.96
N ARG A 77 -12.60 1.98 2.92
CA ARG A 77 -13.46 3.14 3.24
C ARG A 77 -14.88 2.69 3.58
N PRO A 78 -15.68 3.48 4.31
CA PRO A 78 -17.13 3.33 4.28
C PRO A 78 -17.67 3.47 2.85
N VAL A 79 -18.63 2.67 2.45
CA VAL A 79 -19.21 2.66 1.08
C VAL A 79 -19.72 4.04 0.67
N ALA A 80 -20.28 4.81 1.61
CA ALA A 80 -20.81 6.15 1.38
C ALA A 80 -19.74 7.26 1.29
N ASN A 81 -18.44 6.95 1.48
CA ASN A 81 -17.35 7.93 1.50
C ASN A 81 -16.34 7.65 0.39
N THR A 82 -15.84 8.68 -0.29
CA THR A 82 -14.76 8.58 -1.30
C THR A 82 -13.36 8.55 -0.71
N ILE A 83 -13.17 9.16 0.46
CA ILE A 83 -11.89 9.21 1.15
C ILE A 83 -11.54 7.83 1.72
N LEU A 84 -10.32 7.36 1.45
CA LEU A 84 -9.80 6.11 2.00
C LEU A 84 -9.41 6.32 3.46
N THR A 85 -10.00 5.55 4.36
CA THR A 85 -9.69 5.60 5.80
C THR A 85 -8.23 5.27 6.04
N VAL A 86 -7.75 4.19 5.42
CA VAL A 86 -6.35 3.80 5.40
C VAL A 86 -6.00 3.23 4.04
N ALA A 87 -4.81 3.58 3.54
CA ALA A 87 -4.29 3.10 2.28
C ALA A 87 -2.77 3.00 2.30
N ALA A 88 -2.22 2.10 1.51
CA ALA A 88 -0.80 2.03 1.25
C ALA A 88 -0.58 1.62 -0.21
N MET A 89 0.52 2.08 -0.80
CA MET A 89 0.90 1.70 -2.16
C MET A 89 2.34 1.22 -2.24
N GLY A 90 2.61 0.32 -3.18
CA GLY A 90 3.91 -0.28 -3.40
C GLY A 90 4.02 -0.90 -4.79
N ASN A 91 5.20 -1.43 -5.11
CA ASN A 91 5.33 -2.27 -6.29
C ASN A 91 4.50 -3.54 -6.09
N ARG A 92 3.94 -4.07 -7.17
CA ARG A 92 3.14 -5.29 -7.16
C ARG A 92 3.84 -6.44 -6.45
N ALA A 93 5.13 -6.63 -6.70
CA ALA A 93 5.92 -7.70 -6.07
C ALA A 93 6.00 -7.57 -4.55
N ASP A 94 6.07 -6.34 -4.03
CA ASP A 94 6.11 -6.08 -2.58
C ASP A 94 4.74 -6.29 -1.95
N VAL A 95 3.69 -5.77 -2.59
CA VAL A 95 2.29 -5.88 -2.15
C VAL A 95 1.79 -7.33 -2.15
N LEU A 96 2.36 -8.16 -3.02
CA LEU A 96 2.04 -9.59 -3.17
C LEU A 96 3.10 -10.50 -2.53
N TYR A 97 3.91 -9.98 -1.62
CA TYR A 97 4.93 -10.79 -0.95
C TYR A 97 4.29 -11.97 -0.19
N ASN A 98 4.57 -13.19 -0.65
CA ASN A 98 3.94 -14.40 -0.14
C ASN A 98 4.50 -14.76 1.25
N CYS A 99 3.65 -14.65 2.25
CA CYS A 99 3.91 -15.01 3.64
C CYS A 99 3.31 -16.35 4.05
N SER A 100 2.59 -17.04 3.15
CA SER A 100 1.83 -18.24 3.48
C SER A 100 0.99 -18.02 4.76
N SER A 101 0.96 -19.00 5.66
CA SER A 101 0.29 -18.92 6.96
C SER A 101 1.18 -18.42 8.11
N THR A 102 2.41 -17.95 7.85
CA THR A 102 3.30 -17.45 8.91
C THR A 102 2.69 -16.19 9.56
N SER A 103 2.47 -16.24 10.87
CA SER A 103 1.67 -15.26 11.61
C SER A 103 2.30 -13.87 11.70
N THR A 104 3.64 -13.80 11.70
CA THR A 104 4.41 -12.55 11.87
C THR A 104 5.15 -12.11 10.60
N CYS A 105 4.95 -12.80 9.48
CA CYS A 105 5.67 -12.50 8.25
C CYS A 105 5.22 -11.17 7.65
N THR A 106 6.20 -10.34 7.27
CA THR A 106 6.02 -9.11 6.51
C THR A 106 7.22 -8.84 5.62
N ASN A 107 7.01 -8.23 4.46
CA ASN A 107 8.05 -7.59 3.66
C ASN A 107 7.99 -6.07 3.87
N VAL A 108 9.00 -5.51 4.54
CA VAL A 108 9.04 -4.08 4.88
C VAL A 108 9.71 -3.30 3.76
N VAL A 109 8.92 -2.57 2.97
CA VAL A 109 9.39 -1.74 1.86
C VAL A 109 8.62 -0.42 1.86
N ASN A 110 9.32 0.69 1.58
CA ASN A 110 8.71 2.04 1.52
C ASN A 110 7.91 2.41 2.79
N GLY A 111 8.36 1.97 3.97
CA GLY A 111 7.69 2.26 5.25
C GLY A 111 6.41 1.45 5.52
N VAL A 112 6.15 0.39 4.74
CA VAL A 112 4.96 -0.48 4.86
C VAL A 112 5.40 -1.93 5.02
N GLY A 113 4.82 -2.64 5.99
CA GLY A 113 5.00 -4.09 6.16
C GLY A 113 3.91 -4.84 5.40
N TRP A 114 4.23 -5.34 4.22
CA TRP A 114 3.31 -6.06 3.34
C TRP A 114 3.22 -7.54 3.66
N TYR A 115 2.04 -8.14 3.53
CA TYR A 115 1.88 -9.58 3.58
C TYR A 115 0.75 -10.03 2.65
N PHE A 116 0.97 -11.15 1.98
CA PHE A 116 0.00 -11.79 1.12
C PHE A 116 0.04 -13.31 1.28
N SER A 117 -1.12 -13.92 1.14
CA SER A 117 -1.31 -15.34 0.85
C SER A 117 -2.66 -15.43 0.16
N ASP A 118 -2.80 -16.31 -0.83
CA ASP A 118 -4.07 -16.56 -1.51
C ASP A 118 -5.01 -17.49 -0.73
N SER A 119 -4.56 -17.98 0.43
CA SER A 119 -5.21 -19.01 1.25
C SER A 119 -5.11 -18.70 2.75
N TYR A 120 -4.86 -17.44 3.12
CA TYR A 120 -4.85 -16.98 4.50
C TYR A 120 -5.33 -15.54 4.60
N SER A 121 -4.47 -14.56 4.29
CA SER A 121 -4.82 -13.14 4.35
C SER A 121 -3.95 -12.26 3.46
N TRP A 122 -4.50 -11.11 3.09
CA TRP A 122 -3.81 -10.05 2.35
C TRP A 122 -3.97 -8.72 3.07
N GLY A 123 -2.88 -7.97 3.23
CA GLY A 123 -2.94 -6.68 3.89
C GLY A 123 -1.58 -6.04 4.14
N PHE A 124 -1.58 -5.09 5.07
CA PHE A 124 -0.39 -4.38 5.47
C PHE A 124 -0.50 -3.82 6.90
N VAL A 125 0.67 -3.51 7.45
CA VAL A 125 0.87 -2.71 8.66
C VAL A 125 1.86 -1.57 8.37
N ARG A 126 1.99 -0.60 9.27
CA ARG A 126 3.12 0.35 9.23
C ARG A 126 4.43 -0.44 9.35
N GLY A 127 5.46 -0.09 8.58
CA GLY A 127 6.69 -0.90 8.46
C GLY A 127 7.48 -1.13 9.75
N SER A 128 7.26 -0.34 10.80
CA SER A 128 7.85 -0.55 12.13
C SER A 128 7.10 -1.55 13.00
N ASP A 129 5.89 -1.94 12.59
CA ASP A 129 4.96 -2.64 13.44
C ASP A 129 5.01 -4.14 13.21
N THR A 130 4.78 -4.91 14.27
CA THR A 130 4.59 -6.35 14.16
C THR A 130 3.15 -6.65 13.72
N VAL A 131 3.01 -7.60 12.79
CA VAL A 131 1.72 -8.19 12.41
C VAL A 131 1.43 -9.42 13.27
N THR A 132 0.18 -9.69 13.58
CA THR A 132 -0.23 -10.93 14.27
C THR A 132 -1.41 -11.54 13.54
N ARG A 133 -1.12 -12.41 12.57
CA ARG A 133 -2.14 -13.04 11.73
C ARG A 133 -2.66 -14.31 12.39
N ASP A 134 -3.94 -14.31 12.76
CA ASP A 134 -4.74 -15.50 13.08
C ASP A 134 -5.87 -15.60 12.05
N SER A 135 -5.52 -16.05 10.84
CA SER A 135 -6.27 -15.93 9.59
C SER A 135 -6.53 -14.48 9.10
N CYS A 136 -6.40 -13.47 9.96
CA CYS A 136 -6.15 -12.06 9.61
C CYS A 136 -5.37 -11.37 10.74
N ASP A 137 -4.88 -10.14 10.49
CA ASP A 137 -4.12 -9.36 11.47
C ASP A 137 -4.99 -8.86 12.62
N THR A 138 -4.73 -9.41 13.80
CA THR A 138 -5.38 -9.10 15.08
C THR A 138 -4.55 -8.19 15.98
N GLY A 139 -3.37 -7.72 15.50
CA GLY A 139 -2.52 -6.83 16.28
C GLY A 139 -3.22 -5.52 16.69
N THR A 140 -2.89 -4.99 17.86
CA THR A 140 -3.59 -3.84 18.48
C THR A 140 -2.75 -2.56 18.54
N SER A 141 -1.47 -2.61 18.15
CA SER A 141 -0.62 -1.42 18.13
C SER A 141 -0.85 -0.62 16.85
N ASN A 142 -0.96 0.71 16.96
CA ASN A 142 -1.12 1.60 15.80
C ASN A 142 -2.28 1.19 14.87
N ASP A 143 -3.42 0.78 15.43
CA ASP A 143 -4.53 0.15 14.71
C ASP A 143 -4.97 0.90 13.45
N ALA A 144 -4.98 2.24 13.48
CA ALA A 144 -5.33 3.06 12.33
C ALA A 144 -4.50 2.76 11.06
N TYR A 145 -3.28 2.23 11.21
CA TYR A 145 -2.33 1.97 10.12
C TYR A 145 -2.34 0.51 9.63
N ARG A 146 -3.39 -0.24 9.93
CA ARG A 146 -3.51 -1.66 9.58
C ARG A 146 -4.66 -1.91 8.61
N LEU A 147 -4.47 -2.85 7.70
CA LEU A 147 -5.54 -3.34 6.83
C LEU A 147 -5.39 -4.84 6.68
N CYS A 148 -6.48 -5.60 6.84
CA CYS A 148 -6.44 -7.02 6.62
C CYS A 148 -7.73 -7.56 6.03
N TRP A 149 -7.59 -8.31 4.95
CA TRP A 149 -8.64 -9.09 4.32
C TRP A 149 -8.31 -10.56 4.42
N HIS A 150 -9.30 -11.39 4.77
CA HIS A 150 -9.14 -12.84 4.60
C HIS A 150 -9.10 -13.14 3.10
N THR A 151 -8.29 -14.11 2.71
CA THR A 151 -8.33 -14.69 1.36
C THR A 151 -8.93 -16.10 1.36
N LEU A 152 -9.74 -16.36 2.38
CA LEU A 152 -10.51 -17.59 2.59
C LEU A 152 -11.95 -17.37 2.13
N ALA A 153 -12.84 -18.34 2.34
CA ALA A 153 -14.29 -18.18 2.11
C ALA A 153 -14.97 -17.29 3.18
N VAL A 154 -14.34 -16.16 3.51
CA VAL A 154 -14.73 -15.18 4.54
C VAL A 154 -14.45 -13.78 3.98
N GLY A 155 -15.20 -12.78 4.44
CA GLY A 155 -15.00 -11.37 4.10
C GLY A 155 -13.69 -10.75 4.60
N GLY A 156 -13.60 -9.43 4.65
CA GLY A 156 -12.43 -8.74 5.24
C GLY A 156 -12.52 -8.62 6.76
N TYR A 157 -11.40 -8.50 7.47
CA TYR A 157 -11.42 -8.38 8.94
C TYR A 157 -11.38 -6.93 9.42
N ARG A 158 -10.47 -6.11 8.87
CA ARG A 158 -10.23 -4.75 9.38
C ARG A 158 -9.92 -3.70 8.34
N CYS A 159 -10.32 -2.48 8.66
CA CYS A 159 -10.00 -1.23 7.98
C CYS A 159 -9.51 -0.23 9.04
N GLY A 160 -8.19 -0.13 9.22
CA GLY A 160 -7.60 0.63 10.32
C GLY A 160 -8.06 0.11 11.68
N SER A 161 -8.59 1.03 12.48
CA SER A 161 -9.12 0.73 13.83
C SER A 161 -10.50 0.07 13.82
N THR A 162 -11.19 0.03 12.67
CA THR A 162 -12.46 -0.67 12.54
C THR A 162 -12.19 -2.15 12.26
N VAL A 163 -12.60 -3.02 13.18
CA VAL A 163 -12.39 -4.48 13.12
C VAL A 163 -13.71 -5.24 13.04
N SER A 164 -13.65 -6.57 12.95
CA SER A 164 -14.83 -7.46 12.89
C SER A 164 -15.75 -7.20 11.69
N LEU A 165 -15.17 -6.80 10.56
CA LEU A 165 -15.90 -6.41 9.35
C LEU A 165 -16.33 -7.61 8.47
N ASN A 166 -16.16 -8.85 8.92
CA ASN A 166 -16.26 -10.08 8.12
C ASN A 166 -17.57 -10.26 7.34
N SER A 167 -18.65 -9.60 7.75
CA SER A 167 -19.96 -9.64 7.11
C SER A 167 -20.53 -8.23 6.86
N ASP A 168 -19.68 -7.21 6.92
CA ASP A 168 -20.09 -5.81 6.87
C ASP A 168 -20.24 -5.33 5.41
N SER A 169 -21.45 -4.91 5.04
CA SER A 169 -21.79 -4.37 3.72
C SER A 169 -21.64 -2.85 3.61
N THR A 170 -21.30 -2.17 4.71
CA THR A 170 -21.15 -0.72 4.83
C THR A 170 -19.70 -0.26 4.69
N TRP A 171 -18.73 -1.18 4.77
CA TRP A 171 -17.31 -0.94 4.50
C TRP A 171 -16.87 -1.60 3.19
N ALA A 172 -15.97 -0.97 2.46
CA ALA A 172 -15.46 -1.43 1.18
C ALA A 172 -13.95 -1.67 1.21
N LYS A 173 -13.54 -2.77 0.58
CA LYS A 173 -12.18 -3.09 0.15
C LYS A 173 -11.96 -2.46 -1.22
N VAL A 174 -10.84 -1.76 -1.42
CA VAL A 174 -10.53 -1.15 -2.72
C VAL A 174 -9.09 -1.42 -3.13
N ILE A 175 -8.88 -1.61 -4.44
CA ILE A 175 -7.55 -1.68 -5.03
C ILE A 175 -7.49 -0.69 -6.19
N TYR A 176 -6.45 0.14 -6.17
CA TYR A 176 -6.05 0.95 -7.32
C TYR A 176 -4.76 0.39 -7.89
N HIS A 177 -4.51 0.65 -9.17
CA HIS A 177 -3.31 0.20 -9.86
C HIS A 177 -2.73 1.28 -10.77
N SER A 178 -1.42 1.24 -10.98
CA SER A 178 -0.69 2.09 -11.93
C SER A 178 0.49 1.32 -12.50
N ASN A 179 1.02 1.79 -13.63
CA ASN A 179 2.36 1.37 -14.09
C ASN A 179 3.46 2.02 -13.24
#